data_AF-A0A7E4VLW6-F1
#
_entry.id   AF-A0A7E4VLW6-F1
#
_cell.length_a   1.000
_cell.length_b   1.000
_cell.length_c   1.000
_cell.angle_alpha   90.00
_cell.angle_beta   90.00
_cell.angle_gamma   90.00
#
_symmetry.space_group_name_H-M   'P 1'
#
loop_
_entity.id
_entity.type
_entity.pdbx_description
1 polymer ?
#
loop_
_entity_poly.entity_id
_entity_poly.type
_entity_poly.pdbx_seq_one_letter_code
_entity_poly.pdbx_strand_id
1 'polypeptide(L)'
;MAPVDSLYTEYSKDVIRITECKRCGKEADKYVEYDAVLIFNDLFLQYVAAYRHLLLNTTTELKTFARLGMIFGLADAYHKWINRRATLPSDSLFDLEWTFYESLFQSCAETWAFLLVAHGLSRLILRKETDQKRLGFLFYCSRTVVGFFGNVFVVFSIIWHLNQHFSYRILTTLFTFVTHVQVQRTLCSSMKLPIVILVVFVSKLASWAVGIVTGVAIQEVSRLYNLR
;
A
#
# COMPACT_ATOMS: atom_id res chain seq x y z
N MET A 1 -23.09 -7.84 3.46
CA MET A 1 -23.01 -8.92 2.45
C MET A 1 -22.87 -10.20 3.24
N ALA A 2 -23.68 -11.23 2.98
CA ALA A 2 -23.64 -12.46 3.76
C ALA A 2 -22.38 -13.27 3.41
N PRO A 3 -21.71 -13.92 4.38
CA PRO A 3 -20.64 -14.86 4.09
C PRO A 3 -21.19 -16.03 3.26
N VAL A 4 -20.38 -16.51 2.31
CA VAL A 4 -20.67 -17.70 1.50
C VAL A 4 -19.64 -18.77 1.88
N ASP A 5 -20.08 -20.01 2.05
CA ASP A 5 -19.24 -21.10 2.59
C ASP A 5 -18.11 -21.55 1.65
N SER A 6 -18.30 -21.41 0.33
CA SER A 6 -17.26 -21.67 -0.69
C SER A 6 -17.37 -20.69 -1.85
N LEU A 7 -16.22 -20.24 -2.39
CA LEU A 7 -16.16 -19.30 -3.52
C LEU A 7 -16.53 -19.96 -4.86
N TYR A 8 -16.25 -21.25 -5.00
CA TYR A 8 -16.59 -22.06 -6.16
C TYR A 8 -16.95 -23.49 -5.74
N THR A 9 -17.60 -24.20 -6.64
CA THR A 9 -17.83 -25.65 -6.58
C THR A 9 -17.03 -26.29 -7.70
N GLU A 10 -16.11 -27.20 -7.35
CA GLU A 10 -15.34 -27.98 -8.34
C GLU A 10 -16.14 -29.22 -8.74
N TYR A 11 -16.51 -29.31 -10.02
CA TYR A 11 -17.22 -30.47 -10.58
C TYR A 11 -16.24 -31.48 -11.22
N SER A 12 -15.10 -30.99 -11.72
CA SER A 12 -13.96 -31.80 -12.20
C SER A 12 -12.68 -30.96 -12.17
N LYS A 13 -11.51 -31.58 -12.40
CA LYS A 13 -10.18 -30.92 -12.33
C LYS A 13 -10.06 -29.60 -13.12
N ASP A 14 -10.87 -29.41 -14.17
CA ASP A 14 -10.84 -28.21 -15.03
C ASP A 14 -12.20 -27.50 -15.12
N VAL A 15 -13.22 -27.95 -14.38
CA VAL A 15 -14.57 -27.36 -14.40
C VAL A 15 -14.94 -26.92 -13.00
N ILE A 16 -14.73 -25.63 -12.76
CA ILE A 16 -15.22 -24.92 -11.57
C ILE A 16 -16.48 -24.13 -11.94
N ARG A 17 -17.43 -24.03 -11.00
CA ARG A 17 -18.57 -23.13 -11.12
C ARG A 17 -18.57 -22.16 -9.94
N ILE A 18 -18.63 -20.87 -10.25
CA ILE A 18 -18.65 -19.82 -9.22
C ILE A 18 -19.92 -19.96 -8.38
N THR A 19 -19.76 -19.92 -7.07
CA THR A 19 -20.89 -20.00 -6.15
C THR A 19 -21.68 -18.70 -6.19
N GLU A 20 -22.99 -18.77 -6.39
CA GLU A 20 -23.87 -17.61 -6.31
C GLU A 20 -24.25 -17.33 -4.86
N CYS A 21 -24.29 -16.05 -4.49
CA CYS A 21 -24.74 -15.66 -3.16
C CYS A 21 -26.23 -15.97 -3.01
N LYS A 22 -26.57 -16.91 -2.11
CA LYS A 22 -27.94 -17.36 -1.82
C LYS A 22 -28.94 -16.23 -1.48
N ARG A 23 -28.44 -15.04 -1.09
CA ARG A 23 -29.27 -13.89 -0.70
C ARG A 23 -29.48 -12.87 -1.81
N CYS A 24 -28.59 -12.77 -2.79
CA CYS A 24 -28.68 -11.75 -3.85
C CYS A 24 -28.53 -12.28 -5.28
N GLY A 25 -28.28 -13.58 -5.47
CA GLY A 25 -28.14 -14.23 -6.77
C GLY A 25 -26.94 -13.78 -7.60
N LYS A 26 -26.04 -12.98 -7.03
CA LYS A 26 -24.82 -12.53 -7.70
C LYS A 26 -23.68 -13.50 -7.43
N GLU A 27 -22.81 -13.67 -8.41
CA GLU A 27 -21.55 -14.42 -8.28
C GLU A 27 -20.76 -13.94 -7.05
N ALA A 28 -20.28 -14.89 -6.24
CA ALA A 28 -19.53 -14.59 -5.02
C ALA A 28 -18.21 -13.86 -5.35
N ASP A 29 -17.48 -14.36 -6.35
CA ASP A 29 -16.24 -13.76 -6.83
C ASP A 29 -15.89 -14.17 -8.27
N LYS A 30 -16.18 -13.29 -9.24
CA LYS A 30 -15.87 -13.48 -10.66
C LYS A 30 -14.36 -13.57 -10.97
N TYR A 31 -13.51 -13.08 -10.08
CA TYR A 31 -12.07 -12.99 -10.33
C TYR A 31 -11.34 -14.31 -10.14
N VAL A 32 -12.02 -15.36 -9.64
CA VAL A 32 -11.43 -16.71 -9.50
C VAL A 32 -11.02 -17.30 -10.86
N GLU A 33 -11.74 -16.96 -11.92
CA GLU A 33 -11.46 -17.42 -13.29
C GLU A 33 -10.60 -16.43 -14.08
N TYR A 34 -10.34 -15.23 -13.54
CA TYR A 34 -9.63 -14.18 -14.26
C TYR A 34 -8.13 -14.36 -14.15
N ASP A 35 -7.43 -14.12 -15.26
CA ASP A 35 -5.98 -14.01 -15.26
C ASP A 35 -5.51 -12.81 -14.43
N ALA A 36 -4.31 -12.92 -13.87
CA ALA A 36 -3.70 -11.89 -13.02
C ALA A 36 -3.63 -10.50 -13.70
N VAL A 37 -3.51 -10.44 -15.02
CA VAL A 37 -3.46 -9.19 -15.79
C VAL A 37 -4.81 -8.45 -15.74
N LEU A 38 -5.93 -9.18 -15.83
CA LEU A 38 -7.27 -8.59 -15.74
C LEU A 38 -7.53 -8.08 -14.32
N ILE A 39 -7.14 -8.86 -13.31
CA ILE A 39 -7.22 -8.44 -11.90
C ILE A 39 -6.39 -7.17 -11.67
N PHE A 40 -5.17 -7.12 -12.23
CA PHE A 40 -4.29 -5.95 -12.14
C PHE A 40 -4.91 -4.71 -12.78
N ASN A 41 -5.52 -4.83 -13.95
CA ASN A 41 -6.22 -3.73 -14.59
C ASN A 41 -7.37 -3.19 -13.71
N ASP A 42 -8.16 -4.08 -13.11
CA ASP A 42 -9.27 -3.67 -12.25
C ASP A 42 -8.78 -3.05 -10.92
N LEU A 43 -7.61 -3.47 -10.42
CA LEU A 43 -6.92 -2.79 -9.31
C LEU A 43 -6.45 -1.40 -9.74
N PHE A 44 -5.89 -1.25 -10.95
CA PHE A 44 -5.48 0.04 -11.49
C PHE A 44 -6.65 1.01 -11.60
N LEU A 45 -7.83 0.52 -12.03
CA LEU A 45 -9.09 1.26 -12.10
C LEU A 45 -9.74 1.52 -10.72
N GLN A 46 -9.10 1.12 -9.62
CA GLN A 46 -9.58 1.31 -8.25
C GLN A 46 -10.89 0.55 -7.93
N TYR A 47 -11.18 -0.56 -8.62
CA TYR A 47 -12.39 -1.34 -8.36
C TYR A 47 -12.28 -2.14 -7.05
N VAL A 48 -13.12 -1.80 -6.07
CA VAL A 48 -13.18 -2.44 -4.74
C VAL A 48 -13.31 -3.97 -4.82
N ALA A 49 -14.01 -4.48 -5.83
CA ALA A 49 -14.21 -5.91 -5.99
C ALA A 49 -12.88 -6.65 -6.26
N ALA A 50 -11.95 -6.05 -7.02
CA ALA A 50 -10.62 -6.61 -7.27
C ALA A 50 -9.74 -6.57 -6.01
N TYR A 51 -9.82 -5.49 -5.22
CA TYR A 51 -9.15 -5.43 -3.91
C TYR A 51 -9.67 -6.51 -2.97
N ARG A 52 -10.98 -6.76 -2.94
CA ARG A 52 -11.57 -7.82 -2.12
C ARG A 52 -11.05 -9.19 -2.54
N HIS A 53 -11.00 -9.46 -3.84
CA HIS A 53 -10.43 -10.70 -4.35
C HIS A 53 -8.98 -10.88 -3.86
N LEU A 54 -8.10 -9.92 -4.18
CA LEU A 54 -6.67 -9.98 -3.87
C LEU A 54 -6.38 -10.06 -2.37
N LEU A 55 -7.09 -9.28 -1.55
CA LEU A 55 -6.78 -9.14 -0.13
C LEU A 55 -7.46 -10.21 0.74
N LEU A 56 -8.67 -10.65 0.40
CA LEU A 56 -9.48 -11.50 1.27
C LEU A 56 -9.75 -12.90 0.70
N ASN A 57 -9.85 -13.04 -0.63
CA ASN A 57 -10.29 -14.28 -1.25
C ASN A 57 -9.16 -15.10 -1.87
N THR A 58 -8.03 -14.49 -2.21
CA THR A 58 -6.85 -15.22 -2.67
C THR A 58 -6.09 -15.83 -1.49
N THR A 59 -5.66 -17.09 -1.63
CA THR A 59 -4.74 -17.77 -0.70
C THR A 59 -3.28 -17.31 -0.88
N THR A 60 -3.09 -16.01 -1.13
CA THR A 60 -1.78 -15.42 -1.35
C THR A 60 -0.93 -15.59 -0.09
N GLU A 61 0.21 -16.25 -0.23
CA GLU A 61 1.14 -16.44 0.88
C GLU A 61 1.63 -15.10 1.44
N LEU A 62 1.87 -15.04 2.75
CA LEU A 62 2.46 -13.89 3.43
C LEU A 62 3.77 -13.44 2.76
N LYS A 63 4.54 -14.39 2.23
CA LYS A 63 5.80 -14.15 1.50
C LYS A 63 5.59 -13.29 0.24
N THR A 64 4.49 -13.49 -0.49
CA THR A 64 4.20 -12.71 -1.69
C THR A 64 3.91 -11.25 -1.35
N PHE A 65 3.11 -11.01 -0.31
CA PHE A 65 2.87 -9.64 0.19
C PHE A 65 4.16 -8.97 0.69
N ALA A 66 5.03 -9.72 1.37
CA ALA A 66 6.33 -9.20 1.80
C ALA A 66 7.23 -8.83 0.62
N ARG A 67 7.28 -9.66 -0.43
CA ARG A 67 8.03 -9.37 -1.67
C ARG A 67 7.51 -8.09 -2.35
N LEU A 68 6.19 -7.95 -2.49
CA LEU A 68 5.58 -6.73 -3.02
C LEU A 68 5.92 -5.51 -2.16
N GLY A 69 5.85 -5.65 -0.83
CA GLY A 69 6.24 -4.59 0.10
C GLY A 69 7.69 -4.15 -0.03
N MET A 70 8.62 -5.08 -0.23
CA MET A 70 10.01 -4.73 -0.51
C MET A 70 10.13 -3.93 -1.81
N ILE A 71 9.46 -4.35 -2.89
CA ILE A 71 9.46 -3.63 -4.17
C ILE A 71 8.90 -2.20 -3.99
N PHE A 72 7.76 -2.05 -3.30
CA PHE A 72 7.15 -0.74 -3.09
C PHE A 72 7.97 0.17 -2.18
N GLY A 73 8.64 -0.40 -1.17
CA GLY A 73 9.57 0.33 -0.30
C GLY A 73 10.82 0.79 -1.04
N LEU A 74 11.41 -0.08 -1.87
CA LEU A 74 12.55 0.28 -2.72
C LEU A 74 12.19 1.36 -3.74
N ALA A 75 10.99 1.31 -4.32
CA ALA A 75 10.50 2.33 -5.25
C ALA A 75 10.40 3.72 -4.60
N ASP A 76 9.91 3.77 -3.35
CA ASP A 76 9.83 5.02 -2.59
C ASP A 76 11.20 5.51 -2.10
N ALA A 77 12.07 4.61 -1.64
CA ALA A 77 13.45 4.93 -1.31
C ALA A 77 14.21 5.50 -2.53
N TYR A 78 14.01 4.91 -3.72
CA TYR A 78 14.56 5.41 -4.97
C TYR A 78 14.06 6.82 -5.30
N HIS A 79 12.77 7.09 -5.13
CA HIS A 79 12.21 8.43 -5.34
C HIS A 79 12.86 9.48 -4.41
N LYS A 80 13.03 9.15 -3.13
CA LYS A 80 13.69 10.03 -2.16
C LYS A 80 15.17 10.24 -2.51
N TRP A 81 15.87 9.18 -2.89
CA TRP A 81 17.27 9.23 -3.27
C TRP A 81 17.52 10.09 -4.51
N ILE A 82 16.71 9.93 -5.57
CA ILE A 82 16.88 10.74 -6.78
C ILE A 82 16.60 12.23 -6.54
N ASN A 83 15.61 12.54 -5.68
CA ASN A 83 15.31 13.93 -5.33
C ASN A 83 16.45 14.57 -4.53
N ARG A 84 17.06 13.81 -3.59
CA ARG A 84 18.25 14.29 -2.84
C ARG A 84 19.44 14.50 -3.76
N ARG A 85 19.68 13.58 -4.70
CA ARG A 85 20.74 13.72 -5.70
C ARG A 85 20.61 14.96 -6.57
N ALA A 86 19.39 15.39 -6.86
CA ALA A 86 19.18 16.64 -7.60
C ALA A 86 19.62 17.88 -6.80
N THR A 87 19.66 17.80 -5.47
CA THR A 87 20.07 18.91 -4.58
C THR A 87 21.53 18.85 -4.12
N LEU A 88 22.08 17.64 -3.97
CA LEU A 88 23.44 17.39 -3.49
C LEU A 88 24.14 16.42 -4.45
N PRO A 89 24.70 16.91 -5.57
CA PRO A 89 25.50 16.07 -6.45
C PRO A 89 26.82 15.71 -5.74
N SER A 90 27.06 14.41 -5.56
CA SER A 90 28.37 13.86 -5.19
C SER A 90 28.75 12.78 -6.20
N ASP A 91 30.02 12.79 -6.62
CA ASP A 91 30.60 11.82 -7.55
C ASP A 91 31.26 10.64 -6.82
N SER A 92 31.38 10.71 -5.49
CA SER A 92 31.90 9.62 -4.66
C SER A 92 30.89 8.48 -4.60
N LEU A 93 31.33 7.27 -4.98
CA LEU A 93 30.51 6.06 -4.89
C LEU A 93 30.05 5.80 -3.45
N PHE A 94 30.89 6.09 -2.46
CA PHE A 94 30.54 5.90 -1.05
C PHE A 94 29.40 6.84 -0.62
N ASP A 95 29.45 8.11 -1.01
CA ASP A 95 28.40 9.08 -0.68
C ASP A 95 27.08 8.72 -1.37
N LEU A 96 27.18 8.17 -2.58
CA LEU A 96 26.04 7.74 -3.37
C LEU A 96 25.30 6.56 -2.70
N GLU A 97 26.03 5.56 -2.22
CA GLU A 97 25.48 4.44 -1.46
C GLU A 97 24.92 4.89 -0.11
N TRP A 98 25.63 5.78 0.58
CA TRP A 98 25.21 6.28 1.88
C TRP A 98 23.89 7.04 1.82
N THR A 99 23.76 7.98 0.87
CA THR A 99 22.52 8.74 0.65
C THR A 99 21.34 7.86 0.24
N PHE A 100 21.61 6.71 -0.42
CA PHE A 100 20.60 5.71 -0.69
C PHE A 100 20.12 5.01 0.60
N TYR A 101 21.03 4.59 1.48
CA TYR A 101 20.66 3.97 2.76
C TYR A 101 19.86 4.91 3.67
N GLU A 102 20.22 6.19 3.70
CA GLU A 102 19.44 7.21 4.40
C GLU A 102 18.02 7.34 3.86
N SER A 103 17.87 7.32 2.53
CA SER A 103 16.58 7.39 1.84
C SER A 103 15.72 6.13 2.11
N LEU A 104 16.37 4.97 2.19
CA LEU A 104 15.75 3.70 2.56
C LEU A 104 15.27 3.71 4.02
N PHE A 105 16.09 4.20 4.95
CA PHE A 105 15.70 4.34 6.35
C PHE A 105 14.49 5.27 6.49
N GLN A 106 14.51 6.43 5.83
CA GLN A 106 13.38 7.35 5.82
C GLN A 106 12.10 6.67 5.27
N SER A 107 12.20 5.97 4.13
CA SER A 107 11.07 5.23 3.53
C SER A 107 10.49 4.18 4.48
N CYS A 108 11.35 3.42 5.15
CA CYS A 108 10.94 2.43 6.15
C CYS A 108 10.22 3.10 7.32
N ALA A 109 10.77 4.19 7.87
CA ALA A 109 10.17 4.91 9.00
C ALA A 109 8.77 5.45 8.66
N GLU A 110 8.61 6.07 7.50
CA GLU A 110 7.31 6.56 6.99
C GLU A 110 6.30 5.40 6.84
N THR A 111 6.72 4.31 6.21
CA THR A 111 5.88 3.12 6.00
C THR A 111 5.42 2.51 7.33
N TRP A 112 6.33 2.34 8.29
CA TRP A 112 5.99 1.83 9.62
C TRP A 112 5.06 2.77 10.39
N ALA A 113 5.30 4.07 10.34
CA ALA A 113 4.42 5.06 10.96
C ALA A 113 2.99 4.98 10.39
N PHE A 114 2.86 4.88 9.07
CA PHE A 114 1.56 4.68 8.42
C PHE A 114 0.88 3.40 8.91
N LEU A 115 1.56 2.25 8.89
CA LEU A 115 1.01 0.94 9.27
C LEU A 115 0.56 0.91 10.74
N LEU A 116 1.37 1.44 11.66
CA LEU A 116 1.07 1.47 13.08
C LEU A 116 -0.14 2.35 13.40
N VAL A 117 -0.18 3.56 12.83
CA VAL A 117 -1.30 4.49 13.04
C VAL A 117 -2.58 3.96 12.42
N ALA A 118 -2.52 3.43 11.18
CA ALA A 118 -3.68 2.86 10.51
C ALA A 118 -4.28 1.69 11.30
N HIS A 119 -3.43 0.75 11.73
CA HIS A 119 -3.87 -0.40 12.52
C HIS A 119 -4.43 0.02 13.88
N GLY A 120 -3.75 0.94 14.56
CA GLY A 120 -4.18 1.49 15.85
C GLY A 120 -5.56 2.14 15.76
N LEU A 121 -5.75 3.08 14.82
CA LEU A 121 -7.03 3.76 14.61
C LEU A 121 -8.14 2.79 14.22
N SER A 122 -7.85 1.86 13.31
CA SER A 122 -8.82 0.84 12.88
C SER A 122 -9.29 -0.01 14.08
N ARG A 123 -8.36 -0.42 14.96
CA ARG A 123 -8.71 -1.16 16.18
C ARG A 123 -9.47 -0.33 17.20
N LEU A 124 -9.15 0.95 17.37
CA LEU A 124 -9.85 1.83 18.30
C LEU A 124 -11.30 2.07 17.87
N ILE A 125 -11.54 2.23 16.57
CA ILE A 125 -12.88 2.46 16.03
C ILE A 125 -13.70 1.16 16.02
N LEU A 126 -13.08 0.04 15.61
CA LEU A 126 -13.74 -1.27 15.57
C LEU A 126 -13.91 -1.92 16.94
N ARG A 127 -13.21 -1.46 18.00
CA ARG A 127 -13.46 -1.87 19.40
C ARG A 127 -14.92 -1.69 19.82
N LYS A 128 -15.65 -0.79 19.15
CA LYS A 128 -17.06 -0.49 19.40
C LYS A 128 -18.02 -1.50 18.73
N GLU A 129 -17.54 -2.31 17.78
CA GLU A 129 -18.30 -3.41 17.18
C GLU A 129 -17.69 -4.76 17.56
N THR A 130 -18.54 -5.67 18.05
CA THR A 130 -18.20 -6.95 18.70
C THR A 130 -17.46 -7.97 17.81
N ASP A 131 -17.20 -7.68 16.53
CA ASP A 131 -16.86 -8.69 15.50
C ASP A 131 -15.36 -8.83 15.16
N GLN A 132 -14.45 -8.09 15.82
CA GLN A 132 -13.04 -8.00 15.39
C GLN A 132 -12.02 -8.69 16.33
N LYS A 133 -12.29 -9.92 16.83
CA LYS A 133 -11.30 -10.67 17.64
C LYS A 133 -10.17 -11.35 16.84
N ARG A 134 -10.13 -11.27 15.51
CA ARG A 134 -9.24 -12.14 14.69
C ARG A 134 -8.28 -11.48 13.69
N LEU A 135 -8.26 -10.14 13.52
CA LEU A 135 -7.28 -9.53 12.61
C LEU A 135 -5.93 -9.32 13.31
N GLY A 136 -5.05 -10.32 13.19
CA GLY A 136 -3.66 -10.24 13.65
C GLY A 136 -2.92 -9.08 12.99
N PHE A 137 -2.00 -8.45 13.71
CA PHE A 137 -1.21 -7.31 13.22
C PHE A 137 -0.51 -7.63 11.88
N LEU A 138 0.16 -8.78 11.80
CA LEU A 138 0.86 -9.21 10.58
C LEU A 138 -0.09 -9.42 9.38
N PHE A 139 -1.28 -9.94 9.63
CA PHE A 139 -2.32 -10.12 8.60
C PHE A 139 -2.78 -8.77 8.05
N TYR A 140 -2.96 -7.78 8.93
CA TYR A 140 -3.35 -6.43 8.56
C TYR A 140 -2.23 -5.71 7.79
N CYS A 141 -0.99 -5.74 8.30
CA CYS A 141 0.15 -5.09 7.67
C CYS A 141 0.43 -5.65 6.28
N SER A 142 0.47 -6.97 6.13
CA SER A 142 0.73 -7.62 4.84
C SER A 142 -0.25 -7.20 3.73
N ARG A 143 -1.52 -7.00 4.08
CA ARG A 143 -2.54 -6.54 3.12
C ARG A 143 -2.49 -5.04 2.89
N THR A 144 -2.25 -4.27 3.95
CA THR A 144 -2.15 -2.81 3.86
C THR A 144 -0.99 -2.36 2.97
N VAL A 145 0.07 -3.17 2.90
CA VAL A 145 1.23 -2.94 2.03
C VAL A 145 0.86 -2.82 0.55
N VAL A 146 -0.19 -3.50 0.08
CA VAL A 146 -0.69 -3.37 -1.31
C VAL A 146 -1.08 -1.94 -1.66
N GLY A 147 -1.47 -1.13 -0.66
CA GLY A 147 -1.80 0.28 -0.87
C GLY A 147 -0.64 1.12 -1.39
N PHE A 148 0.61 0.69 -1.15
CA PHE A 148 1.82 1.37 -1.63
C PHE A 148 2.17 1.05 -3.10
N PHE A 149 1.31 0.32 -3.80
CA PHE A 149 1.46 0.04 -5.23
C PHE A 149 1.74 1.30 -6.08
N GLY A 150 1.19 2.45 -5.68
CA GLY A 150 1.40 3.74 -6.34
C GLY A 150 2.86 4.19 -6.45
N ASN A 151 3.74 3.72 -5.56
CA ASN A 151 5.17 4.06 -5.56
C ASN A 151 5.87 3.61 -6.86
N VAL A 152 5.39 2.54 -7.50
CA VAL A 152 5.94 2.07 -8.78
C VAL A 152 5.70 3.09 -9.89
N PHE A 153 4.52 3.74 -9.90
CA PHE A 153 4.23 4.79 -10.88
C PHE A 153 5.10 6.03 -10.69
N VAL A 154 5.52 6.31 -9.46
CA VAL A 154 6.47 7.40 -9.19
C VAL A 154 7.82 7.09 -9.86
N VAL A 155 8.31 5.85 -9.80
CA VAL A 155 9.53 5.44 -10.50
C VAL A 155 9.39 5.61 -12.01
N PHE A 156 8.28 5.15 -12.60
CA PHE A 156 8.02 5.38 -14.03
C PHE A 156 7.95 6.88 -14.36
N SER A 157 7.34 7.70 -13.51
CA SER A 157 7.30 9.15 -13.73
C SER A 157 8.70 9.78 -13.75
N ILE A 158 9.68 9.21 -13.04
CA ILE A 158 11.07 9.67 -13.05
C ILE A 158 11.76 9.29 -14.36
N ILE A 159 11.61 8.03 -14.80
CA ILE A 159 12.25 7.50 -16.02
C ILE A 159 11.90 8.34 -17.25
N TRP A 160 10.63 8.74 -17.37
CA TRP A 160 10.15 9.57 -18.47
C TRP A 160 10.15 11.07 -18.14
N HIS A 161 10.84 11.49 -17.08
CA HIS A 161 10.94 12.90 -16.64
C HIS A 161 9.60 13.61 -16.33
N LEU A 162 8.48 12.89 -16.25
CA LEU A 162 7.15 13.45 -15.93
C LEU A 162 7.05 13.95 -14.48
N ASN A 163 7.90 13.45 -13.58
CA ASN A 163 8.05 13.94 -12.21
C ASN A 163 8.16 15.48 -12.16
N GLN A 164 8.78 16.13 -13.14
CA GLN A 164 8.93 17.59 -13.11
C GLN A 164 7.59 18.35 -13.20
N HIS A 165 6.56 17.72 -13.76
CA HIS A 165 5.24 18.33 -13.87
C HIS A 165 4.43 18.13 -12.59
N PHE A 166 3.93 19.24 -12.04
CA PHE A 166 3.09 19.26 -10.85
C PHE A 166 1.83 18.37 -10.99
N SER A 167 1.23 18.33 -12.18
CA SER A 167 0.06 17.50 -12.48
C SER A 167 0.33 16.01 -12.22
N TYR A 168 1.48 15.48 -12.63
CA TYR A 168 1.85 14.09 -12.42
C TYR A 168 2.18 13.78 -10.96
N ARG A 169 2.79 14.73 -10.23
CA ARG A 169 3.01 14.59 -8.79
C ARG A 169 1.70 14.49 -8.01
N ILE A 170 0.74 15.37 -8.32
CA ILE A 170 -0.61 15.30 -7.74
C ILE A 170 -1.26 13.96 -8.10
N LEU A 171 -1.22 13.57 -9.38
CA LEU A 171 -1.88 12.36 -9.86
C LEU A 171 -1.40 11.11 -9.12
N THR A 172 -0.08 10.92 -9.02
CA THR A 172 0.51 9.75 -8.33
C THR A 172 0.25 9.77 -6.82
N THR A 173 0.24 10.96 -6.20
CA THR A 173 -0.11 11.13 -4.78
C THR A 173 -1.58 10.82 -4.51
N LEU A 174 -2.49 11.35 -5.33
CA LEU A 174 -3.93 11.07 -5.23
C LEU A 174 -4.22 9.60 -5.51
N PHE A 175 -3.58 9.01 -6.52
CA PHE A 175 -3.70 7.59 -6.81
C PHE A 175 -3.31 6.76 -5.60
N THR A 176 -2.14 7.03 -5.00
CA THR A 176 -1.67 6.33 -3.79
C THR A 176 -2.59 6.56 -2.59
N PHE A 177 -3.19 7.75 -2.46
CA PHE A 177 -4.17 8.01 -1.41
C PHE A 177 -5.43 7.16 -1.62
N VAL A 178 -5.97 7.13 -2.84
CA VAL A 178 -7.17 6.36 -3.18
C VAL A 178 -6.93 4.86 -3.01
N THR A 179 -5.77 4.33 -3.43
CA THR A 179 -5.43 2.91 -3.23
C THR A 179 -5.46 2.54 -1.75
N HIS A 180 -4.90 3.37 -0.86
CA HIS A 180 -4.97 3.14 0.58
C HIS A 180 -6.40 3.20 1.11
N VAL A 181 -7.24 4.11 0.60
CA VAL A 181 -8.67 4.15 0.96
C VAL A 181 -9.38 2.87 0.52
N GLN A 182 -9.15 2.36 -0.68
CA GLN A 182 -9.80 1.12 -1.15
C GLN A 182 -9.32 -0.11 -0.38
N VAL A 183 -8.01 -0.20 -0.10
CA VAL A 183 -7.45 -1.28 0.73
C VAL A 183 -8.09 -1.25 2.11
N GLN A 184 -8.16 -0.08 2.74
CA GLN A 184 -8.70 0.02 4.09
C GLN A 184 -10.21 -0.20 4.16
N ARG A 185 -10.94 0.26 3.15
CA ARG A 185 -12.37 -0.03 2.98
C ARG A 185 -12.63 -1.52 2.84
N THR A 186 -11.72 -2.24 2.18
CA THR A 186 -11.82 -3.69 1.99
C THR A 186 -11.53 -4.45 3.27
N LEU A 187 -10.48 -4.05 4.02
CA LEU A 187 -10.10 -4.68 5.28
C LEU A 187 -11.09 -4.40 6.42
N CYS A 188 -11.67 -3.21 6.43
CA CYS A 188 -12.60 -2.75 7.46
C CYS A 188 -13.97 -2.48 6.85
N SER A 189 -14.61 -3.52 6.29
CA SER A 189 -15.89 -3.41 5.60
C SER A 189 -17.04 -2.87 6.46
N SER A 190 -16.94 -2.94 7.79
CA SER A 190 -17.91 -2.38 8.73
C SER A 190 -17.84 -0.86 8.83
N MET A 191 -16.73 -0.24 8.43
CA MET A 191 -16.54 1.21 8.53
C MET A 191 -17.20 1.95 7.36
N LYS A 192 -17.91 3.05 7.68
CA LYS A 192 -18.43 3.96 6.65
C LYS A 192 -17.27 4.63 5.90
N LEU A 193 -17.45 4.87 4.60
CA LEU A 193 -16.45 5.50 3.73
C LEU A 193 -15.80 6.78 4.31
N PRO A 194 -16.52 7.78 4.86
CA PRO A 194 -15.87 8.98 5.41
C PRO A 194 -14.93 8.67 6.59
N ILE A 195 -15.24 7.66 7.39
CA ILE A 195 -14.38 7.25 8.51
C ILE A 195 -13.10 6.58 7.97
N VAL A 196 -13.24 5.75 6.93
CA VAL A 196 -12.07 5.13 6.26
C VAL A 196 -11.15 6.19 5.68
N ILE A 197 -11.71 7.19 4.99
CA ILE A 197 -10.95 8.33 4.46
C ILE A 197 -10.21 9.07 5.58
N LEU A 198 -10.90 9.34 6.69
CA LEU A 198 -10.29 10.00 7.85
C LEU A 198 -9.13 9.18 8.44
N VAL A 199 -9.31 7.87 8.62
CA VAL A 199 -8.23 6.98 9.11
C VAL A 199 -7.02 7.06 8.19
N VAL A 200 -7.20 6.89 6.88
CA VAL A 200 -6.11 6.93 5.91
C VAL A 200 -5.44 8.30 5.89
N PHE A 201 -6.22 9.39 5.96
CA PHE A 201 -5.70 10.75 6.01
C PHE A 201 -4.82 10.98 7.25
N VAL A 202 -5.29 10.61 8.45
CA VAL A 202 -4.52 10.75 9.69
C VAL A 202 -3.25 9.90 9.64
N SER A 203 -3.35 8.66 9.14
CA SER A 203 -2.18 7.79 8.97
C SER A 203 -1.16 8.36 7.99
N LYS A 204 -1.60 8.97 6.87
CA LYS A 204 -0.69 9.64 5.92
C LYS A 204 -0.09 10.92 6.50
N LEU A 205 -0.84 11.68 7.30
CA LEU A 205 -0.31 12.85 7.98
C LEU A 205 0.79 12.46 8.97
N ALA A 206 0.58 11.39 9.76
CA ALA A 206 1.58 10.87 10.68
C ALA A 206 2.83 10.35 9.94
N SER A 207 2.63 9.61 8.85
CA SER A 207 3.71 9.16 7.96
C SER A 207 4.53 10.33 7.43
N TRP A 208 3.86 11.39 6.94
CA TRP A 208 4.53 12.58 6.42
C TRP A 208 5.29 13.35 7.49
N ALA A 209 4.73 13.49 8.69
CA ALA A 209 5.41 14.12 9.81
C ALA A 209 6.69 13.36 10.21
N VAL A 210 6.63 12.02 10.24
CA VAL A 210 7.82 11.17 10.47
C VAL A 210 8.85 11.36 9.35
N GLY A 211 8.41 11.48 8.10
CA GLY A 211 9.27 11.78 6.95
C GLY A 211 10.02 13.11 7.09
N ILE A 212 9.36 14.16 7.55
CA ILE A 212 10.01 15.46 7.81
C ILE A 212 11.05 15.32 8.92
N VAL A 213 10.66 14.73 10.05
CA VAL A 213 11.55 14.60 11.23
C VAL A 213 12.81 13.79 10.87
N THR A 214 12.63 12.66 10.20
CA THR A 214 13.75 11.82 9.75
C THR A 214 14.60 12.53 8.69
N GLY A 215 13.99 13.25 7.74
CA GLY A 215 14.72 14.04 6.74
C GLY A 215 15.59 15.13 7.36
N VAL A 216 15.06 15.89 8.33
CA VAL A 216 15.81 16.92 9.06
C VAL A 216 16.94 16.30 9.88
N ALA A 217 16.65 15.22 10.62
CA ALA A 217 17.65 14.52 11.42
C ALA A 217 18.82 14.02 10.55
N ILE A 218 18.52 13.46 9.38
CA ILE A 218 19.54 13.00 8.43
C ILE A 218 20.41 14.17 7.95
N GLN A 219 19.80 15.28 7.52
CA GLN A 219 20.56 16.45 7.06
C GLN A 219 21.49 17.03 8.13
N GLU A 220 21.05 17.01 9.40
CA GLU A 220 21.87 17.48 10.52
C GLU A 220 23.07 16.55 10.77
N VAL A 221 22.85 15.24 10.72
CA VAL A 221 23.92 14.23 10.86
C VAL A 221 24.94 14.36 9.72
N SER A 222 24.49 14.49 8.47
CA SER A 222 25.41 14.67 7.33
C SER A 222 26.22 15.97 7.44
N ARG A 223 25.61 17.06 7.96
CA ARG A 223 26.32 18.32 8.22
C ARG A 223 27.42 18.15 9.28
N LEU A 224 27.15 17.44 10.36
CA LEU A 224 28.14 17.17 11.41
C LEU A 224 29.32 16.33 10.92
N TYR A 225 29.07 15.39 10.00
CA TYR A 225 30.12 14.55 9.42
C TYR A 225 31.04 15.34 8.48
N ASN A 226 30.48 16.20 7.62
CA ASN A 226 31.26 17.03 6.69
C ASN A 226 32.07 18.16 7.35
N LEU A 227 31.80 18.47 8.63
CA LEU A 227 32.56 19.44 9.43
C LEU A 227 33.78 18.82 10.13
N ARG A 228 34.00 17.51 10.00
CA ARG A 228 35.07 16.75 10.65
C ARG A 228 36.09 16.25 9.64
#